data_AF-A0A4Y8CUB8-F1
#
_entry.id   AF-A0A4Y8CUB8-F1
#
_cell.length_a   1.000
_cell.length_b   1.000
_cell.length_c   1.000
_cell.angle_alpha   90.00
_cell.angle_beta   90.00
_cell.angle_gamma   90.00
#
_symmetry.space_group_name_H-M   'P 1'
#
loop_
_entity.id
_entity.type
_entity.pdbx_description
1 polymer ?
#
loop_
_entity_poly.entity_id
_entity_poly.type
_entity_poly.pdbx_seq_one_letter_code
_entity_poly.pdbx_strand_id
1 'polypeptide(L)'
;MGNKNARGNAAQARPSTAMFAELARKQQIATDTARALVDAPFDMSTLPTYPAVVILGNSEIGVRITKDTDMPALLVVLPQYQAHVNKIAIEIHTPPPHFETREKVANRLEMIKTFYNIIDKFKWANLDVNVFLDTYNFPQMKLAAGLWGLKRKHWKLTYEVHGFEGDYVNVTDGSEFGRRLAGVHKREFLNQPKVPESESTKSVSTRSASEEAQPE
;
A
#
# COMPACT_ATOMS: atom_id res chain seq x y z
N MET A 1 21.46 89.72 -14.62
CA MET A 1 20.70 88.47 -14.85
C MET A 1 21.70 87.32 -14.92
N GLY A 2 21.55 86.28 -14.11
CA GLY A 2 22.46 85.13 -14.10
C GLY A 2 21.78 83.95 -13.41
N ASN A 3 21.26 83.04 -14.23
CA ASN A 3 20.40 81.92 -13.87
C ASN A 3 21.14 80.89 -12.99
N LYS A 4 20.57 80.52 -11.83
CA LYS A 4 21.14 79.50 -10.93
C LYS A 4 20.46 78.15 -11.17
N ASN A 5 21.30 77.18 -11.47
CA ASN A 5 20.98 75.82 -11.88
C ASN A 5 20.06 75.09 -10.89
N ALA A 6 18.88 74.66 -11.36
CA ALA A 6 18.05 73.67 -10.69
C ALA A 6 18.65 72.27 -10.89
N ARG A 7 19.45 71.80 -9.93
CA ARG A 7 19.79 70.37 -9.82
C ARG A 7 18.76 69.73 -8.89
N GLY A 8 17.78 69.08 -9.50
CA GLY A 8 16.77 68.27 -8.81
C GLY A 8 17.42 67.14 -8.03
N ASN A 9 17.13 67.10 -6.73
CA ASN A 9 17.60 66.08 -5.82
C ASN A 9 16.61 64.89 -5.89
N ALA A 10 16.86 63.95 -6.81
CA ALA A 10 16.16 62.66 -6.81
C ALA A 10 16.77 61.78 -5.70
N ALA A 11 16.47 62.11 -4.45
CA ALA A 11 16.71 61.21 -3.33
C ALA A 11 15.70 60.06 -3.47
N GLN A 12 16.10 58.99 -4.15
CA GLN A 12 15.42 57.70 -4.05
C GLN A 12 15.37 57.35 -2.56
N ALA A 13 14.19 57.49 -1.96
CA ALA A 13 13.96 57.17 -0.56
C ALA A 13 14.30 55.70 -0.36
N ARG A 14 15.47 55.45 0.22
CA ARG A 14 15.89 54.10 0.58
C ARG A 14 14.87 53.58 1.60
N PRO A 15 14.16 52.49 1.31
CA PRO A 15 13.21 51.92 2.26
C PRO A 15 13.93 51.68 3.59
N SER A 16 13.33 52.13 4.68
CA SER A 16 13.94 52.08 6.00
C SER A 16 14.05 50.63 6.48
N THR A 17 15.00 50.35 7.35
CA THR A 17 15.18 49.03 7.99
C THR A 17 13.89 48.55 8.67
N ALA A 18 13.07 49.48 9.17
CA ALA A 18 11.76 49.20 9.77
C ALA A 18 10.75 48.64 8.75
N MET A 19 10.72 49.16 7.52
CA MET A 19 9.86 48.64 6.44
C MET A 19 10.23 47.21 6.06
N PHE A 20 11.53 46.89 5.99
CA PHE A 20 11.98 45.53 5.71
C PHE A 20 11.62 44.56 6.84
N ALA A 21 11.75 44.98 8.11
CA ALA A 21 11.35 44.17 9.26
C ALA A 21 9.84 43.88 9.26
N GLU A 22 9.02 44.85 8.88
CA GLU A 22 7.57 44.68 8.79
C GLU A 22 7.17 43.72 7.65
N LEU A 23 7.81 43.83 6.49
CA LEU A 23 7.62 42.90 5.36
C LEU A 23 8.02 41.46 5.72
N ALA A 24 9.16 41.28 6.39
CA ALA A 24 9.61 39.98 6.85
C ALA A 24 8.62 39.34 7.85
N ARG A 25 8.08 40.13 8.79
CA ARG A 25 7.03 39.68 9.70
C ARG A 25 5.75 39.27 8.98
N LYS A 26 5.28 40.06 8.01
CA LYS A 26 4.09 39.73 7.21
C LYS A 26 4.28 38.45 6.40
N GLN A 27 5.47 38.24 5.82
CA GLN A 27 5.81 37.01 5.12
C GLN A 27 5.87 35.81 6.05
N GLN A 28 6.45 35.96 7.25
CA GLN A 28 6.46 34.91 8.28
C GLN A 28 5.04 34.55 8.72
N ILE A 29 4.19 35.53 9.03
CA ILE A 29 2.80 35.27 9.41
C ILE A 29 2.05 34.58 8.27
N ALA A 30 2.25 35.00 7.02
CA ALA A 30 1.63 34.37 5.85
C ALA A 30 2.13 32.93 5.63
N THR A 31 3.40 32.65 5.87
CA THR A 31 3.95 31.28 5.77
C THR A 31 3.51 30.41 6.94
N ASP A 32 3.40 30.95 8.14
CA ASP A 32 2.91 30.24 9.33
C ASP A 32 1.41 29.97 9.24
N THR A 33 0.60 30.91 8.72
CA THR A 33 -0.82 30.67 8.43
C THR A 33 -1.02 29.72 7.27
N ALA A 34 -0.21 29.79 6.21
CA ALA A 34 -0.24 28.79 5.14
C ALA A 34 0.15 27.39 5.66
N ARG A 35 1.14 27.29 6.56
CA ARG A 35 1.46 26.03 7.25
C ARG A 35 0.31 25.54 8.12
N ALA A 36 -0.28 26.41 8.94
CA ALA A 36 -1.40 26.06 9.80
C ALA A 36 -2.66 25.64 9.02
N LEU A 37 -2.88 26.18 7.82
CA LEU A 37 -3.96 25.77 6.92
C LEU A 37 -3.65 24.45 6.19
N VAL A 38 -2.39 24.16 5.89
CA VAL A 38 -1.94 22.85 5.38
C VAL A 38 -2.00 21.77 6.46
N ASP A 39 -1.79 22.14 7.72
CA ASP A 39 -1.87 21.26 8.89
C ASP A 39 -3.28 21.12 9.46
N ALA A 40 -4.29 21.75 8.83
CA ALA A 40 -5.69 21.52 9.20
C ALA A 40 -6.02 20.04 8.91
N PRO A 41 -6.36 19.23 9.95
CA PRO A 41 -6.56 17.80 9.77
C PRO A 41 -7.73 17.56 8.82
N PHE A 42 -7.47 16.84 7.73
CA PHE A 42 -8.51 16.40 6.82
C PHE A 42 -9.54 15.57 7.59
N ASP A 43 -10.82 15.86 7.38
CA ASP A 43 -11.90 15.10 8.01
C ASP A 43 -12.05 13.72 7.33
N MET A 44 -11.42 12.71 7.96
CA MET A 44 -11.43 11.32 7.51
C MET A 44 -12.84 10.71 7.45
N SER A 45 -13.84 11.30 8.14
CA SER A 45 -15.23 10.81 8.11
C SER A 45 -15.92 11.03 6.76
N THR A 46 -15.35 11.88 5.90
CA THR A 46 -15.86 12.13 4.54
C THR A 46 -15.50 11.01 3.55
N LEU A 47 -14.60 10.10 3.92
CA LEU A 47 -14.18 8.98 3.07
C LEU A 47 -15.22 7.85 3.09
N PRO A 48 -15.30 7.03 2.02
CA PRO A 48 -16.29 5.97 1.93
C PRO A 48 -16.05 4.92 3.00
N THR A 49 -17.03 4.67 3.85
CA THR A 49 -16.92 3.65 4.90
C THR A 49 -16.93 2.25 4.30
N TYR A 50 -16.04 1.38 4.80
CA TYR A 50 -16.00 -0.03 4.45
C TYR A 50 -15.86 -0.89 5.71
N PRO A 51 -16.56 -2.04 5.84
CA PRO A 51 -16.58 -2.81 7.09
C PRO A 51 -15.22 -3.28 7.61
N ALA A 52 -14.24 -3.52 6.73
CA ALA A 52 -12.89 -3.90 7.12
C ALA A 52 -11.96 -2.71 7.42
N VAL A 53 -12.38 -1.47 7.17
CA VAL A 53 -11.55 -0.28 7.38
C VAL A 53 -12.09 0.49 8.59
N VAL A 54 -11.23 0.70 9.57
CA VAL A 54 -11.53 1.47 10.79
C VAL A 54 -10.65 2.70 10.80
N ILE A 55 -11.23 3.88 11.04
CA ILE A 55 -10.47 5.11 11.24
C ILE A 55 -10.05 5.15 12.71
N LEU A 56 -8.74 5.08 12.97
CA LEU A 56 -8.20 4.98 14.33
C LEU A 56 -7.79 6.35 14.89
N GLY A 57 -7.53 7.32 14.01
CA GLY A 57 -7.16 8.67 14.41
C GLY A 57 -6.90 9.58 13.21
N ASN A 58 -6.21 10.69 13.45
CA ASN A 58 -5.83 11.63 12.40
C ASN A 58 -4.84 10.96 11.45
N SER A 59 -5.24 10.80 10.18
CA SER A 59 -4.42 10.16 9.14
C SER A 59 -4.05 8.70 9.41
N GLU A 60 -4.80 8.02 10.28
CA GLU A 60 -4.51 6.64 10.69
C GLU A 60 -5.71 5.72 10.44
N ILE A 61 -5.45 4.59 9.77
CA ILE A 61 -6.45 3.57 9.50
C ILE A 61 -5.99 2.19 9.99
N GLY A 62 -6.95 1.40 10.44
CA GLY A 62 -6.83 -0.04 10.63
C GLY A 62 -7.55 -0.77 9.49
N VAL A 63 -6.92 -1.80 8.92
CA VAL A 63 -7.53 -2.67 7.92
C VAL A 63 -7.56 -4.10 8.47
N ARG A 64 -8.76 -4.65 8.67
CA ARG A 64 -8.96 -5.99 9.22
C ARG A 64 -9.49 -6.96 8.17
N ILE A 65 -8.58 -7.77 7.63
CA ILE A 65 -8.90 -8.78 6.62
C ILE A 65 -9.27 -10.08 7.32
N THR A 66 -10.51 -10.52 7.17
CA THR A 66 -11.04 -11.79 7.67
C THR A 66 -11.45 -12.72 6.53
N LYS A 67 -11.88 -13.95 6.84
CA LYS A 67 -12.39 -14.90 5.84
C LYS A 67 -13.58 -14.37 5.03
N ASP A 68 -14.41 -13.52 5.65
CA ASP A 68 -15.67 -13.00 5.09
C ASP A 68 -15.51 -11.60 4.49
N THR A 69 -14.28 -11.09 4.40
CA THR A 69 -14.01 -9.77 3.83
C THR A 69 -14.21 -9.77 2.31
N ASP A 70 -15.02 -8.85 1.82
CA ASP A 70 -15.18 -8.60 0.38
C ASP A 70 -13.95 -7.85 -0.17
N MET A 71 -12.87 -8.61 -0.39
CA MET A 71 -11.61 -8.08 -0.90
C MET A 71 -11.78 -7.24 -2.18
N PRO A 72 -12.56 -7.64 -3.20
CA PRO A 72 -12.84 -6.79 -4.36
C PRO A 72 -13.33 -5.38 -3.99
N ALA A 73 -14.34 -5.27 -3.12
CA ALA A 73 -14.85 -3.96 -2.69
C ALA A 73 -13.80 -3.18 -1.90
N LEU A 74 -13.04 -3.84 -1.02
CA LEU A 74 -11.94 -3.21 -0.27
C LEU A 74 -10.90 -2.62 -1.21
N LEU A 75 -10.49 -3.34 -2.25
CA LEU A 75 -9.47 -2.89 -3.21
C LEU A 75 -9.92 -1.66 -4.03
N VAL A 76 -11.23 -1.47 -4.19
CA VAL A 76 -11.80 -0.29 -4.88
C VAL A 76 -11.85 0.93 -3.94
N VAL A 77 -12.17 0.71 -2.66
CA VAL A 77 -12.34 1.78 -1.68
C VAL A 77 -11.00 2.28 -1.14
N LEU A 78 -10.05 1.37 -0.89
CA LEU A 78 -8.79 1.67 -0.22
C LEU A 78 -7.97 2.81 -0.88
N PRO A 79 -7.83 2.91 -2.22
CA PRO A 79 -7.08 3.99 -2.85
C PRO A 79 -7.56 5.40 -2.50
N GLN A 80 -8.82 5.58 -2.09
CA GLN A 80 -9.37 6.89 -1.71
C GLN A 80 -8.76 7.44 -0.42
N TYR A 81 -8.20 6.56 0.42
CA TYR A 81 -7.50 6.92 1.64
C TYR A 81 -6.05 7.36 1.41
N GLN A 82 -5.49 7.10 0.21
CA GLN A 82 -4.06 7.24 -0.10
C GLN A 82 -3.50 8.65 0.15
N ALA A 83 -4.30 9.69 -0.11
CA ALA A 83 -3.87 11.08 0.01
C ALA A 83 -3.81 11.58 1.45
N HIS A 84 -4.54 10.94 2.36
CA HIS A 84 -4.80 11.46 3.70
C HIS A 84 -4.21 10.60 4.82
N VAL A 85 -3.80 9.37 4.50
CA VAL A 85 -3.31 8.39 5.47
C VAL A 85 -1.79 8.33 5.50
N ASN A 86 -1.23 8.43 6.70
CA ASN A 86 0.20 8.30 6.97
C ASN A 86 0.53 7.14 7.92
N LYS A 87 -0.44 6.53 8.60
CA LYS A 87 -0.24 5.37 9.46
C LYS A 87 -1.26 4.29 9.12
N ILE A 88 -0.79 3.06 8.99
CA ILE A 88 -1.64 1.95 8.60
C ILE A 88 -1.35 0.78 9.54
N ALA A 89 -2.39 0.29 10.20
CA ALA A 89 -2.38 -1.00 10.90
C ALA A 89 -3.14 -2.02 10.04
N ILE A 90 -2.57 -3.20 9.83
CA ILE A 90 -3.15 -4.27 9.01
C ILE A 90 -3.23 -5.53 9.86
N GLU A 91 -4.43 -6.05 9.99
CA GLU A 91 -4.70 -7.31 10.69
C GLU A 91 -5.21 -8.34 9.69
N ILE A 92 -4.53 -9.49 9.62
CA ILE A 92 -4.91 -10.58 8.72
C ILE A 92 -5.33 -11.80 9.54
N HIS A 93 -6.63 -12.10 9.50
CA HIS A 93 -7.26 -13.27 10.09
C HIS A 93 -7.75 -14.21 8.98
N THR A 94 -6.89 -15.10 8.52
CA THR A 94 -7.26 -16.05 7.47
C THR A 94 -7.27 -17.45 8.01
N PRO A 95 -8.25 -18.28 7.62
CA PRO A 95 -8.31 -19.66 8.08
C PRO A 95 -7.11 -20.46 7.55
N PRO A 96 -6.79 -21.62 8.15
CA PRO A 96 -5.66 -22.41 7.70
C PRO A 96 -5.94 -22.98 6.31
N PRO A 97 -4.96 -22.98 5.39
CA PRO A 97 -5.17 -23.36 4.00
C PRO A 97 -5.74 -24.77 3.76
N HIS A 98 -5.59 -25.69 4.71
CA HIS A 98 -6.14 -27.05 4.60
C HIS A 98 -7.63 -27.15 4.91
N PHE A 99 -8.24 -26.10 5.50
CA PHE A 99 -9.70 -26.00 5.67
C PHE A 99 -10.40 -25.40 4.43
N GLU A 100 -9.65 -25.04 3.39
CA GLU A 100 -10.18 -24.39 2.21
C GLU A 100 -9.74 -25.06 0.91
N THR A 101 -10.52 -24.82 -0.15
CA THR A 101 -10.14 -25.29 -1.48
C THR A 101 -8.91 -24.52 -1.98
N ARG A 102 -8.08 -25.21 -2.77
CA ARG A 102 -6.86 -24.61 -3.35
C ARG A 102 -7.16 -23.33 -4.16
N GLU A 103 -8.29 -23.29 -4.84
CA GLU A 103 -8.75 -22.12 -5.61
C GLU A 103 -9.02 -20.90 -4.72
N LYS A 104 -9.67 -21.09 -3.56
CA LYS A 104 -9.91 -20.00 -2.60
C LYS A 104 -8.61 -19.45 -2.04
N VAL A 105 -7.66 -20.33 -1.70
CA VAL A 105 -6.34 -19.93 -1.20
C VAL A 105 -5.56 -19.15 -2.28
N ALA A 106 -5.58 -19.62 -3.53
CA ALA A 106 -4.93 -18.94 -4.64
C ALA A 106 -5.56 -17.57 -4.93
N ASN A 107 -6.89 -17.49 -4.99
CA ASN A 107 -7.61 -16.23 -5.21
C ASN A 107 -7.31 -15.22 -4.08
N ARG A 108 -7.32 -15.66 -2.83
CA ARG A 108 -6.93 -14.80 -1.70
C ARG A 108 -5.50 -14.27 -1.85
N LEU A 109 -4.56 -15.12 -2.25
CA LEU A 109 -3.18 -14.71 -2.46
C LEU A 109 -3.08 -13.61 -3.55
N GLU A 110 -3.79 -13.76 -4.67
CA GLU A 110 -3.85 -12.73 -5.72
C GLU A 110 -4.48 -11.41 -5.24
N MET A 111 -5.56 -11.49 -4.46
CA MET A 111 -6.17 -10.31 -3.86
C MET A 111 -5.22 -9.60 -2.88
N ILE A 112 -4.46 -10.35 -2.09
CA ILE A 112 -3.45 -9.82 -1.17
C ILE A 112 -2.28 -9.18 -1.92
N LYS A 113 -1.83 -9.75 -3.05
CA LYS A 113 -0.84 -9.09 -3.92
C LYS A 113 -1.33 -7.72 -4.37
N THR A 114 -2.56 -7.65 -4.87
CA THR A 114 -3.16 -6.40 -5.32
C THR A 114 -3.30 -5.40 -4.18
N PHE A 115 -3.68 -5.88 -2.99
CA PHE A 115 -3.74 -5.07 -1.78
C PHE A 115 -2.39 -4.44 -1.44
N TYR A 116 -1.30 -5.22 -1.38
CA TYR A 116 0.03 -4.65 -1.12
C TYR A 116 0.49 -3.67 -2.21
N ASN A 117 0.13 -3.90 -3.48
CA ASN A 117 0.40 -2.95 -4.56
C ASN A 117 -0.33 -1.61 -4.37
N ILE A 118 -1.50 -1.61 -3.73
CA ILE A 118 -2.20 -0.37 -3.35
C ILE A 118 -1.47 0.28 -2.18
N ILE A 119 -1.14 -0.48 -1.13
CA ILE A 119 -0.41 0.03 0.05
C ILE A 119 0.96 0.62 -0.32
N ASP A 120 1.67 0.08 -1.32
CA ASP A 120 2.94 0.64 -1.80
C ASP A 120 2.82 2.06 -2.38
N LYS A 121 1.61 2.46 -2.81
CA LYS A 121 1.35 3.81 -3.35
C LYS A 121 1.10 4.85 -2.26
N PHE A 122 0.82 4.42 -1.04
CA PHE A 122 0.54 5.31 0.09
C PHE A 122 1.82 5.99 0.58
N LYS A 123 1.66 7.19 1.13
CA LYS A 123 2.77 7.94 1.74
C LYS A 123 2.89 7.67 3.24
N TRP A 124 2.79 6.42 3.68
CA TRP A 124 2.81 6.03 5.08
C TRP A 124 4.18 6.21 5.77
N ALA A 125 4.18 6.78 6.97
CA ALA A 125 5.33 6.85 7.87
C ALA A 125 5.54 5.52 8.62
N ASN A 126 4.44 4.93 9.13
CA ASN A 126 4.46 3.67 9.86
C ASN A 126 3.46 2.68 9.25
N LEU A 127 3.89 1.45 9.09
CA LEU A 127 3.07 0.33 8.64
C LEU A 127 3.22 -0.84 9.63
N ASP A 128 2.18 -1.11 10.39
CA ASP A 128 2.16 -2.23 11.33
C ASP A 128 1.28 -3.34 10.75
N VAL A 129 1.84 -4.55 10.63
CA VAL A 129 1.12 -5.72 10.13
C VAL A 129 1.14 -6.82 11.17
N ASN A 130 -0.05 -7.24 11.59
CA ASN A 130 -0.25 -8.40 12.45
C ASN A 130 -0.97 -9.49 11.67
N VAL A 131 -0.44 -10.70 11.70
CA VAL A 131 -1.08 -11.87 11.08
C VAL A 131 -1.39 -12.89 12.15
N PHE A 132 -2.67 -13.23 12.25
CA PHE A 132 -3.17 -14.23 13.18
C PHE A 132 -3.04 -15.61 12.56
N LEU A 133 -2.43 -16.52 13.31
CA LEU A 133 -2.15 -17.87 12.91
C LEU A 133 -2.92 -18.82 13.82
N ASP A 134 -3.76 -19.70 13.28
CA ASP A 134 -4.47 -20.68 14.13
C ASP A 134 -3.52 -21.71 14.76
N THR A 135 -2.38 -21.95 14.09
CA THR A 135 -1.26 -22.81 14.53
C THR A 135 0.03 -22.26 13.92
N TYR A 136 1.21 -22.80 14.29
CA TYR A 136 2.50 -22.39 13.72
C TYR A 136 2.66 -22.80 12.24
N ASN A 137 1.88 -22.16 11.36
CA ASN A 137 1.66 -22.60 9.99
C ASN A 137 2.23 -21.59 8.97
N PHE A 138 3.35 -21.96 8.36
CA PHE A 138 4.05 -21.11 7.39
C PHE A 138 3.18 -20.68 6.19
N PRO A 139 2.31 -21.53 5.61
CA PRO A 139 1.32 -21.12 4.62
C PRO A 139 0.49 -19.86 4.96
N GLN A 140 0.05 -19.66 6.20
CA GLN A 140 -0.66 -18.43 6.60
C GLN A 140 0.31 -17.23 6.65
N MET A 141 1.54 -17.46 7.12
CA MET A 141 2.60 -16.44 7.15
C MET A 141 2.92 -15.87 5.76
N LYS A 142 2.80 -16.69 4.70
CA LYS A 142 3.09 -16.25 3.32
C LYS A 142 2.29 -15.04 2.87
N LEU A 143 1.10 -14.81 3.43
CA LEU A 143 0.28 -13.66 3.06
C LEU A 143 0.99 -12.34 3.35
N ALA A 144 1.84 -12.28 4.38
CA ALA A 144 2.63 -11.09 4.69
C ALA A 144 3.88 -10.92 3.81
N ALA A 145 4.19 -11.87 2.91
CA ALA A 145 5.39 -11.79 2.07
C ALA A 145 5.38 -10.57 1.13
N GLY A 146 4.21 -9.98 0.85
CA GLY A 146 4.09 -8.73 0.09
C GLY A 146 4.83 -7.54 0.71
N LEU A 147 5.09 -7.56 2.02
CA LEU A 147 5.86 -6.52 2.72
C LEU A 147 7.28 -6.32 2.16
N TRP A 148 7.92 -7.39 1.68
CA TRP A 148 9.26 -7.31 1.10
C TRP A 148 9.29 -6.62 -0.28
N GLY A 149 8.13 -6.37 -0.89
CA GLY A 149 7.99 -5.64 -2.15
C GLY A 149 7.77 -4.14 -1.98
N LEU A 150 7.57 -3.66 -0.75
CA LEU A 150 7.25 -2.26 -0.50
C LEU A 150 8.49 -1.36 -0.64
N LYS A 151 8.32 -0.17 -1.22
CA LYS A 151 9.38 0.82 -1.42
C LYS A 151 9.96 1.34 -0.11
N ARG A 152 9.13 1.45 0.92
CA ARG A 152 9.51 1.90 2.26
C ARG A 152 9.74 0.67 3.14
N LYS A 153 10.81 0.70 3.93
CA LYS A 153 11.19 -0.39 4.85
C LYS A 153 10.83 -0.14 6.32
N HIS A 154 10.06 0.92 6.60
CA HIS A 154 9.60 1.27 7.96
C HIS A 154 8.30 0.53 8.30
N TRP A 155 8.33 -0.79 8.19
CA TRP A 155 7.21 -1.65 8.55
C TRP A 155 7.59 -2.57 9.71
N LYS A 156 6.59 -2.97 10.49
CA LYS A 156 6.70 -3.99 11.53
C LYS A 156 5.79 -5.16 11.17
N LEU A 157 6.31 -6.37 11.27
CA LEU A 157 5.53 -7.59 11.08
C LEU A 157 5.54 -8.41 12.37
N THR A 158 4.34 -8.73 12.85
CA THR A 158 4.12 -9.65 13.98
C THR A 158 3.23 -10.80 13.55
N TYR A 159 3.55 -11.98 14.06
CA TYR A 159 2.66 -13.13 14.02
C TYR A 159 2.15 -13.42 15.42
N GLU A 160 0.85 -13.67 15.52
CA GLU A 160 0.16 -14.01 16.76
C GLU A 160 -0.49 -15.38 16.61
N VAL A 161 -0.17 -16.33 17.50
CA VAL A 161 -0.69 -17.69 17.42
C VAL A 161 -1.95 -17.82 18.28
N HIS A 162 -3.05 -18.28 17.68
CA HIS A 162 -4.32 -18.50 18.35
C HIS A 162 -4.17 -19.52 19.49
N GLY A 163 -4.73 -19.19 20.66
CA GLY A 163 -4.59 -20.00 21.87
C GLY A 163 -3.31 -19.74 22.68
N PHE A 164 -2.39 -18.90 22.19
CA PHE A 164 -1.21 -18.44 22.91
C PHE A 164 -1.20 -16.90 22.95
N GLU A 165 -2.17 -16.35 23.68
CA GLU A 165 -2.32 -14.90 23.84
C GLU A 165 -1.04 -14.32 24.46
N GLY A 166 -0.36 -13.44 23.72
CA GLY A 166 0.91 -12.84 24.14
C GLY A 166 2.18 -13.43 23.52
N ASP A 167 2.10 -14.54 22.78
CA ASP A 167 3.26 -15.09 22.07
C ASP A 167 3.37 -14.49 20.66
N TYR A 168 4.13 -13.39 20.57
CA TYR A 168 4.34 -12.65 19.33
C TYR A 168 5.69 -13.01 18.70
N VAL A 169 5.65 -13.52 17.47
CA VAL A 169 6.86 -13.66 16.66
C VAL A 169 7.07 -12.37 15.88
N ASN A 170 7.93 -11.49 16.38
CA ASN A 170 8.40 -10.32 15.63
C ASN A 170 9.32 -10.79 14.49
N VAL A 171 9.01 -10.37 13.27
CA VAL A 171 9.83 -10.70 12.10
C VAL A 171 10.64 -9.51 11.65
N THR A 172 11.96 -9.65 11.76
CA THR A 172 12.94 -8.66 11.33
C THR A 172 13.64 -9.09 10.06
N ASP A 173 14.19 -8.11 9.35
CA ASP A 173 15.10 -8.33 8.22
C ASP A 173 16.33 -9.12 8.70
N GLY A 174 16.44 -10.38 8.24
CA GLY A 174 17.54 -11.28 8.57
C GLY A 174 17.18 -12.45 9.48
N SER A 175 16.02 -12.41 10.16
CA SER A 175 15.45 -13.56 10.88
C SER A 175 15.16 -14.74 9.94
N GLU A 176 15.05 -15.96 10.47
CA GLU A 176 14.72 -17.15 9.65
C GLU A 176 13.42 -16.93 8.86
N PHE A 177 12.36 -16.45 9.54
CA PHE A 177 11.09 -16.12 8.90
C PHE A 177 11.24 -15.01 7.86
N GLY A 178 11.99 -13.95 8.17
CA GLY A 178 12.22 -12.87 7.22
C GLY A 178 12.91 -13.34 5.94
N ARG A 179 13.92 -14.21 6.05
CA ARG A 179 14.59 -14.80 4.87
C ARG A 179 13.66 -15.69 4.05
N ARG A 180 12.84 -16.51 4.71
CA ARG A 180 11.87 -17.39 4.05
C ARG A 180 10.79 -16.58 3.33
N LEU A 181 10.26 -15.53 3.96
CA LEU A 181 9.25 -14.63 3.38
C LEU A 181 9.83 -13.80 2.23
N ALA A 182 11.07 -13.33 2.32
CA ALA A 182 11.76 -12.72 1.19
C ALA A 182 11.89 -13.68 -0.01
N GLY A 183 12.13 -14.98 0.26
CA GLY A 183 12.10 -16.03 -0.76
C GLY A 183 10.70 -16.22 -1.38
N VAL A 184 9.66 -16.25 -0.55
CA VAL A 184 8.25 -16.31 -1.00
C VAL A 184 7.91 -15.11 -1.87
N HIS A 185 8.28 -13.90 -1.47
CA HIS A 185 8.08 -12.69 -2.27
C HIS A 185 8.70 -12.81 -3.67
N LYS A 186 9.97 -13.23 -3.75
CA LYS A 186 10.64 -13.45 -5.05
C LYS A 186 9.92 -14.47 -5.92
N ARG A 187 9.45 -15.57 -5.31
CA ARG A 187 8.84 -16.68 -6.04
C ARG A 187 7.39 -16.42 -6.43
N GLU A 188 6.60 -15.80 -5.57
CA GLU A 188 5.14 -15.73 -5.69
C GLU A 188 4.66 -14.32 -6.05
N PHE A 189 5.39 -13.26 -5.69
CA PHE A 189 4.99 -11.86 -5.93
C PHE A 189 5.72 -11.24 -7.13
N LEU A 190 7.00 -11.57 -7.35
CA LEU A 190 7.78 -11.07 -8.51
C LEU A 190 7.69 -11.99 -9.72
N ASN A 191 7.75 -13.31 -9.52
CA ASN A 191 7.65 -14.27 -10.60
C ASN A 191 6.18 -14.65 -10.80
N GLN A 192 5.51 -14.00 -11.75
CA GLN A 192 4.26 -14.52 -12.26
C GLN A 192 4.53 -15.83 -13.03
N PRO A 193 3.68 -16.86 -12.91
CA PRO A 193 3.75 -17.98 -13.83
C PRO A 193 3.49 -17.43 -15.23
N LYS A 194 4.44 -17.63 -16.17
CA LYS A 194 4.14 -17.54 -17.59
C LYS A 194 2.96 -18.48 -17.85
N VAL A 195 1.80 -17.91 -18.19
CA VAL A 195 0.70 -18.69 -18.76
C VAL A 195 1.31 -19.48 -19.93
N PRO A 196 1.16 -20.82 -20.00
CA PRO A 196 1.54 -21.54 -21.20
C PRO A 196 0.59 -21.11 -22.31
N GLU A 197 1.09 -20.26 -23.21
CA GLU A 197 0.47 -19.93 -24.47
C GLU A 197 0.54 -21.17 -25.37
N SER A 198 -0.40 -22.10 -25.20
CA SER A 198 -0.63 -23.15 -26.20
C SER A 198 -2.03 -23.76 -26.08
N GLU A 199 -3.06 -22.93 -26.13
CA GLU A 199 -4.35 -23.34 -26.71
C GLU A 199 -4.86 -22.22 -27.61
N SER A 200 -4.41 -22.19 -28.87
CA SER A 200 -5.33 -22.00 -30.00
C SER A 200 -4.67 -22.34 -31.35
N THR A 201 -5.44 -23.09 -32.15
CA THR A 201 -5.44 -23.16 -33.62
C THR A 201 -4.26 -23.82 -34.36
N LYS A 202 -4.50 -25.08 -34.77
CA LYS A 202 -4.50 -25.52 -36.19
C LYS A 202 -5.41 -26.75 -36.29
N SER A 203 -6.67 -26.56 -36.66
CA SER A 203 -7.19 -26.64 -38.03
C SER A 203 -7.36 -28.08 -38.54
N VAL A 204 -8.64 -28.47 -38.64
CA VAL A 204 -9.19 -29.54 -39.46
C VAL A 204 -8.46 -29.67 -40.80
N SER A 205 -8.07 -30.89 -41.16
CA SER A 205 -7.91 -31.30 -42.56
C SER A 205 -8.27 -32.78 -42.69
N THR A 206 -9.47 -33.01 -43.21
CA THR A 206 -9.97 -34.29 -43.70
C THR A 206 -9.24 -34.65 -44.99
N ARG A 207 -8.71 -35.87 -45.10
CA ARG A 207 -8.59 -36.58 -46.39
C ARG A 207 -8.73 -38.08 -46.19
N SER A 208 -9.46 -38.68 -47.12
CA SER A 208 -10.20 -39.93 -47.05
C SER A 208 -9.38 -41.18 -47.46
N ALA A 209 -9.88 -42.32 -46.96
CA ALA A 209 -10.07 -43.62 -47.61
C ALA A 209 -8.89 -44.45 -48.16
N SER A 210 -8.74 -45.64 -47.59
CA SER A 210 -8.54 -46.96 -48.26
C SER A 210 -8.36 -48.00 -47.12
N GLU A 211 -9.39 -48.75 -46.73
CA GLU A 211 -9.80 -50.03 -47.32
C GLU A 211 -8.73 -51.12 -47.15
N GLU A 212 -8.94 -52.03 -46.19
CA GLU A 212 -8.86 -53.48 -46.45
C GLU A 212 -9.34 -54.31 -45.24
N ALA A 213 -10.07 -55.36 -45.58
CA ALA A 213 -10.78 -56.26 -44.71
C ALA A 213 -9.87 -57.35 -44.09
N GLN A 214 -10.39 -57.94 -43.00
CA GLN A 214 -10.09 -59.27 -42.44
C GLN A 214 -9.82 -60.38 -43.49
N PRO A 215 -9.10 -61.48 -43.19
CA PRO A 215 -9.43 -62.47 -42.12
C PRO A 215 -8.18 -63.07 -41.41
N GLU A 216 -8.20 -63.97 -40.43
CA GLU A 216 -9.16 -64.92 -39.83
C GLU A 216 -9.14 -64.83 -38.29
#